data_AF-A0A5K1BPA0-F1
#
_entry.id   AF-A0A5K1BPA0-F1
#
_cell.length_a   1.000
_cell.length_b   1.000
_cell.length_c   1.000
_cell.angle_alpha   90.00
_cell.angle_beta   90.00
_cell.angle_gamma   90.00
#
_symmetry.space_group_name_H-M   'P 1'
#
loop_
_entity.id
_entity.type
_entity.pdbx_description
1 polymer ?
#
loop_
_entity_poly.entity_id
_entity_poly.type
_entity_poly.pdbx_seq_one_letter_code
_entity_poly.pdbx_strand_id
1 'polypeptide(L)'
;EFAIWMLPQLYAYAANFPIQKFLQSQRKVWAMAWVAAIVLIIHAFLSWLLILRLGWGLVGAAITLNLSWWLVVLGEFGYILVSCRDAWAGFSWLAFKDLWGFIKLSLASAVML
;
A
#
# COMPACT_ATOMS: atom_id res chain seq x y z
N GLU A 1 -5.92 -14.59 17.30
CA GLU A 1 -6.58 -13.26 17.36
C GLU A 1 -5.85 -12.20 16.55
N PHE A 2 -4.56 -11.92 16.80
CA PHE A 2 -3.76 -10.96 16.01
C PHE A 2 -3.86 -11.14 14.49
N ALA A 3 -3.84 -12.38 13.98
CA ALA A 3 -4.01 -12.66 12.55
C ALA A 3 -5.33 -12.11 11.95
N ILE A 4 -6.43 -12.10 12.72
CA ILE A 4 -7.72 -11.53 12.28
C ILE A 4 -7.61 -10.01 12.18
N TRP A 5 -6.88 -9.38 13.11
CA TRP A 5 -6.66 -7.94 13.11
C TRP A 5 -5.77 -7.48 11.96
N MET A 6 -5.02 -8.39 11.34
CA MET A 6 -4.16 -8.12 10.18
C MET A 6 -4.90 -8.22 8.84
N LEU A 7 -6.17 -8.62 8.82
CA LEU A 7 -6.96 -8.71 7.59
C LEU A 7 -7.00 -7.40 6.79
N PRO A 8 -7.21 -6.19 7.39
CA PRO A 8 -7.27 -4.96 6.61
C PRO A 8 -5.95 -4.64 5.90
N GLN A 9 -4.80 -5.05 6.46
CA GLN A 9 -3.49 -4.87 5.86
C GLN A 9 -3.31 -5.71 4.59
N LEU A 10 -3.95 -6.89 4.50
CA LEU A 10 -3.91 -7.69 3.27
C LEU A 10 -4.59 -6.95 2.10
N TYR A 11 -5.69 -6.24 2.37
CA TYR A 11 -6.35 -5.39 1.37
C TYR A 11 -5.51 -4.17 1.02
N ALA A 12 -4.82 -3.58 2.00
CA ALA A 12 -3.88 -2.50 1.73
C ALA A 12 -2.75 -2.96 0.80
N TYR A 13 -2.21 -4.18 0.98
CA TYR A 13 -1.24 -4.76 0.07
C TYR A 13 -1.79 -4.99 -1.33
N ALA A 14 -3.00 -5.53 -1.44
CA ALA A 14 -3.66 -5.74 -2.72
C ALA A 14 -3.81 -4.43 -3.52
N ALA A 15 -4.04 -3.30 -2.84
CA ALA A 15 -4.07 -1.97 -3.46
C ALA A 15 -2.66 -1.40 -3.71
N ASN A 16 -1.74 -1.55 -2.77
CA ASN A 16 -0.39 -0.99 -2.83
C ASN A 16 0.43 -1.57 -3.99
N PHE A 17 0.34 -2.88 -4.26
CA PHE A 17 1.12 -3.51 -5.34
C PHE A 17 0.88 -2.88 -6.72
N PRO A 18 -0.36 -2.75 -7.22
CA PRO A 18 -0.60 -2.08 -8.50
C PRO A 18 -0.25 -0.59 -8.47
N ILE A 19 -0.48 0.11 -7.35
CA ILE A 19 -0.12 1.54 -7.20
C ILE A 19 1.39 1.73 -7.36
N GLN A 20 2.21 0.92 -6.68
CA GLN A 20 3.66 1.00 -6.80
C GLN A 20 4.12 0.71 -8.23
N LYS A 21 3.56 -0.32 -8.88
CA LYS A 21 3.90 -0.63 -10.27
C LYS A 21 3.52 0.52 -11.23
N PHE A 22 2.39 1.17 -11.01
CA PHE A 22 1.95 2.33 -11.78
C PHE A 22 2.87 3.55 -11.59
N LEU A 23 3.32 3.84 -10.37
CA LEU A 23 4.24 4.96 -10.11
C LEU A 23 5.67 4.64 -10.60
N GLN A 24 6.12 3.39 -10.47
CA GLN A 24 7.42 2.93 -10.97
C GLN A 24 7.51 3.04 -12.49
N SER A 25 6.47 2.62 -13.23
CA SER A 25 6.46 2.70 -14.71
C SER A 25 6.49 4.14 -15.22
N GLN A 26 5.98 5.09 -14.42
CA GLN A 26 6.05 6.54 -14.70
C GLN A 26 7.28 7.24 -14.11
N ARG A 27 8.25 6.48 -13.57
CA ARG A 27 9.47 7.01 -12.95
C ARG A 27 9.21 7.95 -11.76
N LYS A 28 8.06 7.82 -11.08
CA LYS A 28 7.66 8.64 -9.90
C LYS A 28 8.17 8.07 -8.57
N VAL A 29 9.34 7.42 -8.59
CA VAL A 29 9.91 6.74 -7.41
C VAL A 29 10.21 7.66 -6.23
N TRP A 30 10.50 8.94 -6.49
CA TRP A 30 10.71 9.93 -5.43
C TRP A 30 9.42 10.27 -4.67
N ALA A 31 8.26 10.25 -5.34
CA ALA A 31 6.98 10.46 -4.66
C ALA A 31 6.70 9.32 -3.68
N MET A 32 6.91 8.07 -4.13
CA MET A 32 6.83 6.88 -3.28
C MET A 32 7.77 6.98 -2.07
N ALA A 33 9.02 7.39 -2.30
CA ALA A 33 10.02 7.53 -1.24
C ALA A 33 9.61 8.56 -0.17
N TRP A 34 9.10 9.72 -0.58
CA TRP A 34 8.62 10.74 0.36
C TRP A 34 7.39 10.28 1.14
N VAL A 35 6.42 9.63 0.50
CA VAL A 35 5.25 9.05 1.19
C VAL A 35 5.72 8.01 2.20
N ALA A 36 6.60 7.08 1.81
CA ALA A 36 7.14 6.07 2.70
C ALA A 36 7.90 6.66 3.88
N ALA A 37 8.71 7.70 3.66
CA ALA A 37 9.45 8.38 4.72
C ALA A 37 8.52 9.04 5.75
N ILE A 38 7.49 9.74 5.29
CA ILE A 38 6.49 10.38 6.17
C ILE A 38 5.74 9.32 6.97
N VAL A 39 5.27 8.25 6.31
CA VAL A 39 4.56 7.16 6.97
C VAL A 39 5.45 6.43 7.97
N LEU A 40 6.74 6.26 7.69
CA LEU A 40 7.70 5.63 8.62
C LEU A 40 7.83 6.44 9.91
N ILE A 41 7.88 7.77 9.83
CA ILE A 41 7.91 8.64 11.01
C ILE A 41 6.64 8.46 11.84
N ILE A 42 5.48 8.47 11.19
CA ILE A 42 4.17 8.24 11.84
C ILE A 42 4.13 6.85 12.49
N HIS A 43 4.59 5.82 11.78
CA HIS A 43 4.65 4.44 12.25
C HIS A 43 5.53 4.30 13.49
N ALA A 44 6.72 4.92 13.49
CA ALA A 44 7.63 4.88 14.62
C ALA A 44 7.03 5.56 15.86
N PHE A 45 6.43 6.75 15.67
CA PHE A 45 5.74 7.47 16.74
C PHE A 45 4.57 6.65 17.32
N LEU A 46 3.71 6.09 16.47
CA LEU A 46 2.57 5.29 16.91
C LEU A 46 2.98 3.97 17.55
N SER A 47 4.05 3.34 17.06
CA SER A 47 4.61 2.14 17.68
C SER A 47 5.09 2.43 19.10
N TRP A 48 5.85 3.51 19.29
CA TRP A 48 6.25 3.95 20.61
C TRP A 48 5.04 4.26 21.51
N LEU A 49 4.07 5.01 21.00
CA LEU A 49 2.90 5.42 21.78
C LEU A 49 2.00 4.24 22.16
N LEU A 50 1.50 3.48 21.19
CA LEU A 50 0.49 2.44 21.43
C LEU A 50 1.09 1.20 22.10
N ILE A 51 2.30 0.81 21.73
CA ILE A 51 2.91 -0.44 22.20
C ILE A 51 3.66 -0.19 23.51
N LEU A 52 4.58 0.77 23.53
CA LEU A 52 5.47 0.97 24.68
C LEU A 52 4.85 1.88 25.75
N ARG A 53 4.26 3.02 25.35
CA ARG A 53 3.74 4.00 26.31
C ARG A 53 2.38 3.60 26.88
N LEU A 54 1.46 3.13 26.05
CA LEU A 54 0.11 2.72 26.46
C LEU A 54 -0.01 1.23 26.80
N GLY A 55 0.99 0.41 26.45
CA GLY A 55 1.03 -1.01 26.80
C GLY A 55 0.01 -1.89 26.07
N TRP A 56 -0.50 -1.47 24.90
CA TRP A 56 -1.55 -2.22 24.18
C TRP A 56 -1.04 -3.49 23.48
N GLY A 57 0.26 -3.80 23.58
CA GLY A 57 0.85 -5.03 23.05
C GLY A 57 0.51 -5.29 21.58
N LEU A 58 0.04 -6.51 21.28
CA LEU A 58 -0.28 -6.94 19.91
C LEU A 58 -1.44 -6.17 19.28
N VAL A 59 -2.40 -5.68 20.08
CA VAL A 59 -3.50 -4.84 19.60
C VAL A 59 -2.94 -3.51 19.08
N GLY A 60 -2.06 -2.88 19.86
CA GLY A 60 -1.36 -1.66 19.45
C GLY A 60 -0.54 -1.88 18.16
N ALA A 61 0.18 -3.00 18.07
CA ALA A 61 0.94 -3.35 16.87
C ALA A 61 0.04 -3.50 15.63
N ALA A 62 -1.09 -4.19 15.75
CA ALA A 62 -2.03 -4.36 14.64
C ALA A 62 -2.61 -3.02 14.17
N ILE A 63 -3.01 -2.14 15.09
CA ILE A 63 -3.54 -0.81 14.75
C ILE A 63 -2.48 0.00 14.00
N THR A 64 -1.26 0.07 14.54
CA THR A 64 -0.17 0.84 13.93
C THR A 64 0.16 0.34 12.53
N LEU A 65 0.26 -0.98 12.34
CA LEU A 65 0.57 -1.57 11.04
C LEU A 65 -0.53 -1.33 10.00
N ASN A 66 -1.79 -1.59 10.34
CA ASN A 66 -2.91 -1.34 9.45
C ASN A 66 -2.97 0.13 9.02
N LEU A 67 -2.87 1.05 9.98
CA LEU A 67 -2.92 2.48 9.68
C LEU A 67 -1.75 2.90 8.78
N SER A 68 -0.54 2.41 9.04
CA SER A 68 0.64 2.76 8.24
C SER A 68 0.47 2.34 6.79
N TRP A 69 0.04 1.10 6.53
CA TRP A 69 -0.17 0.63 5.16
C TRP A 69 -1.29 1.37 4.42
N TRP A 70 -2.39 1.68 5.10
CA TRP A 70 -3.45 2.48 4.50
C TRP A 70 -3.02 3.93 4.23
N LEU A 71 -2.17 4.52 5.09
CA LEU A 71 -1.59 5.83 4.83
C LEU A 71 -0.69 5.82 3.59
N VAL A 72 0.10 4.76 3.36
CA VAL A 72 0.86 4.59 2.09
C VAL A 72 -0.08 4.56 0.91
N VAL A 73 -1.09 3.68 0.94
CA VAL A 73 -2.07 3.52 -0.15
C VAL A 73 -2.76 4.85 -0.47
N LEU A 74 -3.27 5.54 0.54
CA LEU A 74 -3.96 6.82 0.36
C LEU A 74 -3.03 7.93 -0.12
N GLY A 75 -1.80 7.99 0.40
CA GLY A 75 -0.80 8.98 0.00
C GLY A 75 -0.36 8.81 -1.45
N GLU A 76 -0.02 7.59 -1.84
CA GLU A 76 0.39 7.28 -3.21
C GLU A 76 -0.77 7.40 -4.20
N PHE A 77 -1.96 6.92 -3.85
CA PHE A 77 -3.14 7.06 -4.71
C PHE A 77 -3.56 8.53 -4.86
N GLY A 78 -3.53 9.31 -3.78
CA GLY A 78 -3.76 10.76 -3.83
C GLY A 78 -2.76 11.45 -4.76
N TYR A 79 -1.49 11.06 -4.72
CA TYR A 79 -0.49 11.57 -5.65
C TYR A 79 -0.82 11.24 -7.11
N ILE A 80 -1.29 10.03 -7.41
CA ILE A 80 -1.73 9.63 -8.75
C ILE A 80 -2.84 10.55 -9.26
N LEU A 81 -3.87 10.79 -8.45
CA LEU A 81 -5.03 11.60 -8.84
C LEU A 81 -4.66 13.06 -9.16
N VAL A 82 -3.65 13.60 -8.48
CA VAL A 82 -3.23 15.00 -8.66
C VAL A 82 -2.16 15.13 -9.76
N SER A 83 -1.15 14.27 -9.75
CA SER A 83 0.12 14.46 -10.49
C SER A 83 0.29 13.55 -11.70
N CYS A 84 -0.60 12.58 -11.92
CA CYS A 84 -0.53 11.61 -13.01
C CYS A 84 -1.76 11.66 -13.93
N ARG A 85 -2.35 12.84 -14.16
CA ARG A 85 -3.57 13.01 -14.97
C ARG A 85 -3.43 12.53 -16.41
N ASP A 86 -2.23 12.65 -16.99
CA ASP A 86 -1.98 12.21 -18.37
C ASP A 86 -1.97 10.67 -18.51
N ALA A 87 -1.66 9.95 -17.43
CA ALA A 87 -1.57 8.49 -17.43
C ALA A 87 -2.78 7.82 -16.75
N TRP A 88 -3.48 8.54 -15.86
CA TRP A 88 -4.63 8.02 -15.13
C TRP A 88 -5.94 8.51 -15.76
N ALA A 89 -6.60 7.62 -16.51
CA ALA A 89 -7.90 7.89 -17.12
C ALA A 89 -9.10 7.53 -16.22
N GLY A 90 -8.86 7.16 -14.96
CA GLY A 90 -9.89 6.69 -14.04
C GLY A 90 -10.22 5.21 -14.18
N PHE A 91 -11.20 4.77 -13.40
CA PHE A 91 -11.67 3.38 -13.44
C PHE A 91 -12.52 3.14 -14.68
N SER A 92 -12.27 2.02 -15.35
CA SER A 92 -13.00 1.59 -16.54
C SER A 92 -13.10 0.06 -16.58
N TRP A 93 -14.18 -0.45 -17.19
CA TRP A 93 -14.34 -1.88 -17.46
C TRP A 93 -13.22 -2.47 -18.31
N LEU A 94 -12.50 -1.63 -19.05
CA LEU A 94 -11.33 -2.04 -19.83
C LEU A 94 -10.24 -2.68 -18.95
N ALA A 95 -10.15 -2.31 -17.66
CA ALA A 95 -9.20 -2.88 -16.71
C ALA A 95 -9.37 -4.40 -16.51
N PHE A 96 -10.56 -4.94 -16.80
CA PHE A 96 -10.86 -6.37 -16.66
C PHE A 96 -10.62 -7.18 -17.94
N LYS A 97 -10.33 -6.54 -19.08
CA LYS A 97 -10.19 -7.22 -20.37
C LYS A 97 -9.00 -8.17 -20.42
N ASP A 98 -7.88 -7.80 -19.80
CA ASP A 98 -6.62 -8.55 -19.87
C ASP A 98 -6.26 -9.26 -18.55
N LEU A 99 -7.25 -9.50 -17.68
CA LEU A 99 -7.03 -10.04 -16.34
C LEU A 99 -6.39 -11.44 -16.35
N TRP A 100 -6.74 -12.28 -17.33
CA TRP A 100 -6.17 -13.62 -17.47
C TRP A 100 -4.68 -13.60 -17.81
N GLY A 101 -4.26 -12.68 -18.68
CA GLY A 101 -2.84 -12.47 -18.99
C GLY A 101 -2.09 -11.98 -17.76
N PHE A 102 -2.67 -11.03 -17.02
CA PHE A 102 -2.12 -10.55 -15.76
C PHE A 102 -1.95 -11.66 -14.72
N ILE A 103 -2.95 -12.55 -14.55
CA ILE A 103 -2.87 -13.67 -13.60
C ILE A 103 -1.72 -14.61 -13.96
N LYS A 104 -1.59 -15.00 -15.24
CA LYS A 104 -0.50 -15.87 -15.70
C LYS A 104 0.88 -15.28 -15.39
N LEU A 105 1.08 -14.00 -15.72
CA LEU A 105 2.33 -13.31 -15.46
C LEU A 105 2.60 -13.15 -13.96
N SER A 106 1.57 -12.86 -13.17
CA SER A 106 1.68 -12.73 -11.71
C SER A 106 2.07 -14.05 -11.05
N LEU A 107 1.47 -15.18 -11.48
CA LEU A 107 1.83 -16.51 -10.99
C LEU A 107 3.26 -16.88 -11.36
N ALA A 108 3.67 -16.64 -12.61
CA ALA A 108 5.05 -16.88 -13.04
C ALA A 108 6.04 -16.04 -12.21
N SER A 109 5.75 -14.75 -11.99
CA SER A 109 6.57 -13.87 -11.15
C SER A 109 6.62 -14.31 -9.69
N ALA A 110 5.52 -14.85 -9.15
CA ALA A 110 5.46 -15.32 -7.76
C ALA A 110 6.27 -16.60 -7.55
N VAL A 111 6.36 -17.48 -8.54
CA VAL A 111 7.18 -18.71 -8.49
C VAL A 111 8.67 -18.41 -8.65
N MET A 112 9.02 -17.35 -9.38
CA MET A 112 10.42 -16.95 -9.59
C MET A 112 11.05 -16.26 -8.37
N LEU A 113 10.24 -15.72 -7.46
CA LEU A 113 10.66 -15.12 -6.20
C LEU A 113 10.80 -16.20 -5.11
#